data_AF-A0AAQ1Z7R5-F1
#
_entry.id   AF-A0AAQ1Z7R5-F1
#
_cell.length_a   1.000
_cell.length_b   1.000
_cell.length_c   1.000
_cell.angle_alpha   90.00
_cell.angle_beta   90.00
_cell.angle_gamma   90.00
#
_symmetry.space_group_name_H-M   'P 1'
#
loop_
_entity.id
_entity.type
_entity.pdbx_description
1 polymer ?
#
loop_
_entity_poly.entity_id
_entity_poly.type
_entity_poly.pdbx_seq_one_letter_code
_entity_poly.pdbx_strand_id
1 'polypeptide(L)'
;MIPLKFSAPAYSLSHRRRLYVVAATLTTATLTLSACTGSASNGNSHSAPLSTVAPSETTPPTSSQTLEETTNPQPTSTEQKSDGLPEGFLGTPDTADIDFDETSEGELIPTTMRAGSHQGYDRVVIEFAGAGIPRWWAHYTESTSAPGSGFPVPYSGNIALEIGLEHTPWPVSQKLRDAMLKPHAQTPGAGVVRSVEFVSAFEAQSHFVIGLDKKVPYSITYLDGPPRIVIDFLANS
;
A
#
# COMPACT_ATOMS: atom_id res chain seq x y z
N MET A 1 -51.96 -48.23 -23.61
CA MET A 1 -51.28 -47.08 -22.97
C MET A 1 -50.03 -47.60 -22.29
N ILE A 2 -48.87 -47.32 -22.87
CA ILE A 2 -47.56 -47.88 -22.54
C ILE A 2 -46.77 -46.81 -21.75
N PRO A 3 -46.14 -47.10 -20.61
CA PRO A 3 -45.27 -46.15 -19.94
C PRO A 3 -43.88 -46.18 -20.61
N LEU A 4 -43.48 -45.06 -21.22
CA LEU A 4 -42.12 -44.85 -21.71
C LEU A 4 -41.22 -44.40 -20.54
N LYS A 5 -40.41 -45.34 -20.05
CA LYS A 5 -39.20 -45.05 -19.28
C LYS A 5 -38.17 -44.40 -20.20
N PHE A 6 -37.65 -43.24 -19.82
CA PHE A 6 -36.36 -42.76 -20.32
C PHE A 6 -35.40 -42.58 -19.15
N SER A 7 -34.35 -43.40 -19.18
CA SER A 7 -33.18 -43.39 -18.33
C SER A 7 -32.13 -42.49 -18.99
N ALA A 8 -31.48 -41.61 -18.23
CA ALA A 8 -30.30 -40.86 -18.65
C ALA A 8 -29.23 -40.88 -17.51
N PRO A 9 -27.94 -40.74 -17.85
CA PRO A 9 -26.87 -41.52 -17.24
C PRO A 9 -26.27 -40.91 -15.96
N ALA A 10 -25.79 -41.79 -15.09
CA ALA A 10 -24.91 -41.45 -13.97
C ALA A 10 -23.51 -41.08 -14.50
N TYR A 11 -23.11 -39.81 -14.33
CA TYR A 11 -21.73 -39.39 -14.55
C TYR A 11 -20.87 -39.84 -13.36
N SER A 12 -20.11 -40.92 -13.57
CA SER A 12 -19.08 -41.39 -12.64
C SER A 12 -17.88 -40.44 -12.68
N LEU A 13 -17.77 -39.55 -11.69
CA LEU A 13 -16.56 -38.78 -11.44
C LEU A 13 -15.51 -39.70 -10.79
N SER A 14 -14.67 -40.30 -11.62
CA SER A 14 -13.48 -41.00 -11.15
C SER A 14 -12.47 -40.01 -10.54
N HIS A 15 -12.53 -39.84 -9.21
CA HIS A 15 -11.49 -39.15 -8.45
C HIS A 15 -10.24 -40.06 -8.41
N ARG A 16 -9.30 -39.83 -9.33
CA ARG A 16 -7.96 -40.41 -9.24
C ARG A 16 -7.23 -39.75 -8.07
N ARG A 17 -7.32 -40.38 -6.89
CA ARG A 17 -6.45 -40.08 -5.74
C ARG A 17 -5.00 -40.36 -6.14
N ARG A 18 -4.26 -39.32 -6.52
CA ARG A 18 -2.79 -39.38 -6.63
C ARG A 18 -2.23 -39.40 -5.21
N LEU A 19 -1.92 -40.59 -4.70
CA LEU A 19 -1.07 -40.77 -3.54
C LEU A 19 0.34 -40.29 -3.92
N TYR A 20 0.70 -39.08 -3.51
CA TYR A 20 2.09 -38.62 -3.52
C TYR A 20 2.78 -39.20 -2.28
N VAL A 21 3.56 -40.26 -2.48
CA VAL A 21 4.52 -40.76 -1.50
C VAL A 21 5.65 -39.74 -1.44
N VAL A 22 5.61 -38.84 -0.45
CA VAL A 22 6.73 -37.94 -0.15
C VAL A 22 7.76 -38.74 0.67
N ALA A 23 8.83 -39.15 0.01
CA ALA A 23 10.00 -39.71 0.66
C ALA A 23 10.77 -38.57 1.35
N ALA A 24 10.81 -38.60 2.68
CA ALA A 24 11.59 -37.67 3.48
C ALA A 24 13.06 -38.10 3.48
N THR A 25 13.92 -37.35 2.78
CA THR A 25 15.37 -37.46 2.90
C THR A 25 15.88 -36.41 3.90
N LEU A 26 16.24 -36.87 5.10
CA LEU A 26 17.01 -36.10 6.08
C LEU A 26 18.45 -35.98 5.57
N THR A 27 18.87 -34.78 5.15
CA THR A 27 20.29 -34.44 4.98
C THR A 27 20.74 -33.62 6.18
N THR A 28 21.43 -34.26 7.10
CA THR A 28 22.11 -33.62 8.23
C THR A 28 23.35 -32.89 7.72
N ALA A 29 23.31 -31.56 7.69
CA ALA A 29 24.49 -30.72 7.46
C ALA A 29 25.15 -30.40 8.81
N THR A 30 26.34 -30.96 9.03
CA THR A 30 27.19 -30.66 10.18
C THR A 30 27.90 -29.32 9.96
N LEU A 31 27.60 -28.30 10.78
CA LEU A 31 28.38 -27.06 10.85
C LEU A 31 29.60 -27.28 11.76
N THR A 32 30.80 -27.15 11.20
CA THR A 32 32.05 -27.07 11.95
C THR A 32 32.29 -25.62 12.40
N LEU A 33 32.38 -25.40 13.72
CA LEU A 33 32.83 -24.13 14.30
C LEU A 33 34.35 -24.02 14.16
N SER A 34 34.82 -23.11 13.31
CA SER A 34 36.21 -22.61 13.37
C SER A 34 36.29 -21.48 14.39
N ALA A 35 36.83 -21.80 15.56
CA ALA A 35 37.30 -20.82 16.53
C ALA A 35 38.71 -20.37 16.14
N CYS A 36 38.88 -19.09 15.81
CA CYS A 36 40.20 -18.46 15.76
C CYS A 36 40.39 -17.63 17.03
N THR A 37 41.06 -18.23 18.00
CA THR A 37 41.63 -17.54 19.16
C THR A 37 43.01 -17.00 18.76
N GLY A 38 43.18 -15.68 18.77
CA GLY A 38 44.47 -15.02 18.56
C GLY A 38 44.76 -14.06 19.71
N SER A 39 45.70 -14.46 20.57
CA SER A 39 46.20 -13.70 21.72
C SER A 39 47.32 -12.72 21.34
N ALA A 40 47.59 -11.81 22.28
CA ALA A 40 48.75 -10.90 22.42
C ALA A 40 48.62 -9.57 21.65
N SER A 41 48.97 -8.40 22.20
CA SER A 41 49.88 -8.07 23.31
C SER A 41 49.63 -6.64 23.81
N ASN A 42 49.77 -6.45 25.13
CA ASN A 42 49.90 -5.15 25.79
C ASN A 42 51.20 -4.44 25.37
N GLY A 43 51.13 -3.11 25.31
CA GLY A 43 52.27 -2.20 25.42
C GLY A 43 52.47 -1.30 24.20
N ASN A 44 52.06 -0.03 24.29
CA ASN A 44 53.00 1.06 24.56
C ASN A 44 52.27 2.41 24.56
N SER A 45 52.38 3.13 25.67
CA SER A 45 52.15 4.58 25.73
C SER A 45 53.20 5.31 24.90
N HIS A 46 52.82 6.37 24.18
CA HIS A 46 53.63 7.60 24.00
C HIS A 46 52.76 8.76 23.46
N SER A 47 52.75 9.85 24.24
CA SER A 47 52.56 11.30 23.94
C SER A 47 52.47 11.73 22.47
N ALA A 48 51.79 12.79 22.02
CA ALA A 48 51.19 14.06 22.52
C ALA A 48 50.51 14.73 21.26
N PRO A 49 49.92 15.96 21.24
CA PRO A 49 49.88 17.02 22.25
C PRO A 49 48.50 17.65 22.55
N LEU A 50 48.53 18.45 23.61
CA LEU A 50 47.59 19.50 24.03
C LEU A 50 47.12 20.39 22.87
N SER A 51 45.81 20.64 22.80
CA SER A 51 45.27 21.86 22.18
C SER A 51 44.57 22.68 23.25
N THR A 52 45.20 23.81 23.55
CA THR A 52 44.68 24.94 24.31
C THR A 52 43.50 25.55 23.55
N VAL A 53 42.33 25.66 24.19
CA VAL A 53 41.24 26.51 23.70
C VAL A 53 40.98 27.58 24.75
N ALA A 54 41.10 28.83 24.31
CA ALA A 54 40.90 30.05 25.09
C ALA A 54 39.42 30.29 25.42
N PRO A 55 39.10 31.01 26.52
CA PRO A 55 37.74 31.48 26.77
C PRO A 55 37.52 32.83 26.07
N SER A 56 36.40 32.97 25.37
CA SER A 56 35.86 34.27 24.95
C SER A 56 34.47 34.44 25.55
N GLU A 57 34.33 35.50 26.31
CA GLU A 57 33.12 36.00 26.95
C GLU A 57 32.29 36.89 26.00
N THR A 58 30.97 36.87 26.23
CA THR A 58 30.04 38.02 26.17
C THR A 58 29.61 38.59 24.82
N THR A 59 28.36 38.32 24.40
CA THR A 59 27.19 39.26 24.42
C THR A 59 25.97 38.68 23.68
N PRO A 60 24.72 38.91 24.14
CA PRO A 60 23.50 38.65 23.39
C PRO A 60 23.03 39.87 22.58
N PRO A 61 22.50 39.68 21.36
CA PRO A 61 21.60 40.66 20.76
C PRO A 61 20.13 40.27 20.92
N THR A 62 19.39 41.23 21.46
CA THR A 62 17.93 41.37 21.47
C THR A 62 17.45 42.03 20.16
N SER A 63 16.21 41.72 19.77
CA SER A 63 15.37 42.38 18.74
C SER A 63 15.68 42.04 17.27
N SER A 64 14.73 41.90 16.34
CA SER A 64 13.31 42.22 16.28
C SER A 64 12.65 41.38 15.18
N GLN A 65 11.36 41.10 15.30
CA GLN A 65 10.53 40.52 14.24
C GLN A 65 10.32 41.54 13.12
N THR A 66 10.45 41.09 11.87
CA THR A 66 9.90 41.74 10.68
C THR A 66 9.14 40.67 9.90
N LEU A 67 7.84 40.86 9.77
CA LEU A 67 6.99 40.10 8.86
C LEU A 67 7.28 40.60 7.43
N GLU A 68 8.01 39.80 6.65
CA GLU A 68 8.05 39.95 5.21
C GLU A 68 7.06 38.98 4.57
N GLU A 69 5.97 39.56 4.08
CA GLU A 69 4.95 38.95 3.23
C GLU A 69 5.61 38.54 1.90
N THR A 70 6.20 37.34 1.89
CA THR A 70 6.64 36.71 0.65
C THR A 70 5.43 36.09 -0.02
N THR A 71 4.98 36.72 -1.09
CA THR A 71 4.03 36.19 -2.07
C THR A 71 4.34 34.73 -2.40
N ASN A 72 3.51 33.84 -1.87
CA ASN A 72 3.50 32.41 -2.16
C ASN A 72 3.14 32.21 -3.64
N PRO A 73 3.97 31.53 -4.46
CA PRO A 73 3.47 30.98 -5.72
C PRO A 73 2.54 29.83 -5.33
N GLN A 74 1.25 30.12 -5.26
CA GLN A 74 0.21 29.11 -5.22
C GLN A 74 0.44 28.15 -6.40
N PRO A 75 0.62 26.84 -6.18
CA PRO A 75 0.54 25.90 -7.27
C PRO A 75 -0.88 26.01 -7.82
N THR A 76 -0.99 26.50 -9.04
CA THR A 76 -2.21 26.46 -9.83
C THR A 76 -2.65 25.01 -9.92
N SER A 77 -3.62 24.59 -9.09
CA SER A 77 -4.44 23.43 -9.42
C SER A 77 -5.14 23.78 -10.72
N THR A 78 -4.63 23.24 -11.82
CA THR A 78 -5.32 23.23 -13.09
C THR A 78 -6.57 22.37 -12.90
N GLU A 79 -7.70 22.99 -12.54
CA GLU A 79 -9.02 22.42 -12.73
C GLU A 79 -9.25 22.27 -14.24
N GLN A 80 -8.67 21.22 -14.83
CA GLN A 80 -9.08 20.75 -16.13
C GLN A 80 -10.46 20.12 -15.95
N LYS A 81 -11.49 20.93 -16.22
CA LYS A 81 -12.83 20.45 -16.50
C LYS A 81 -12.74 19.45 -17.66
N SER A 82 -12.75 18.17 -17.33
CA SER A 82 -12.83 17.09 -18.29
C SER A 82 -14.23 17.12 -18.92
N ASP A 83 -14.32 17.54 -20.18
CA ASP A 83 -15.57 17.45 -20.94
C ASP A 83 -16.04 15.98 -20.96
N GLY A 84 -17.20 15.71 -20.37
CA GLY A 84 -17.87 14.42 -20.41
C GLY A 84 -17.72 13.49 -19.18
N LEU A 85 -16.96 13.86 -18.14
CA LEU A 85 -16.94 13.07 -16.89
C LEU A 85 -18.13 13.40 -15.97
N PRO A 86 -18.59 12.44 -15.14
CA PRO A 86 -19.62 12.70 -14.16
C PRO A 86 -19.22 13.83 -13.18
N GLU A 87 -20.21 14.57 -12.69
CA GLU A 87 -19.99 15.63 -11.70
C GLU A 87 -19.34 15.06 -10.43
N GLY A 88 -18.23 15.66 -9.99
CA GLY A 88 -17.50 15.24 -8.79
C GLY A 88 -16.48 14.10 -9.01
N PHE A 89 -16.37 13.56 -10.22
CA PHE A 89 -15.29 12.65 -10.61
C PHE A 89 -13.94 13.38 -10.57
N LEU A 90 -12.91 12.74 -10.01
CA LEU A 90 -11.58 13.32 -9.86
C LEU A 90 -10.56 12.69 -10.79
N GLY A 91 -9.68 13.50 -11.37
CA GLY A 91 -8.61 13.04 -12.27
C GLY A 91 -9.11 12.59 -13.65
N THR A 92 -8.20 11.97 -14.41
CA THR A 92 -8.47 11.49 -15.78
C THR A 92 -8.53 9.96 -15.77
N PRO A 93 -9.67 9.34 -16.11
CA PRO A 93 -9.79 7.90 -16.02
C PRO A 93 -9.14 7.17 -17.20
N ASP A 94 -8.48 6.04 -16.90
CA ASP A 94 -7.94 5.10 -17.88
C ASP A 94 -8.04 3.66 -17.32
N THR A 95 -7.84 2.65 -18.15
CA THR A 95 -7.71 1.24 -17.77
C THR A 95 -6.27 0.74 -17.75
N ALA A 96 -5.31 1.61 -18.08
CA ALA A 96 -3.88 1.34 -18.06
C ALA A 96 -3.34 1.22 -16.62
N ASP A 97 -2.14 0.66 -16.52
CA ASP A 97 -1.39 0.62 -15.28
C ASP A 97 -0.90 2.04 -14.94
N ILE A 98 -0.91 2.37 -13.65
CA ILE A 98 -0.46 3.65 -13.13
C ILE A 98 0.81 3.41 -12.32
N ASP A 99 1.81 4.26 -12.51
CA ASP A 99 2.99 4.42 -11.64
C ASP A 99 3.20 5.94 -11.45
N PHE A 100 2.91 6.43 -10.25
CA PHE A 100 2.95 7.85 -9.92
C PHE A 100 4.08 8.11 -8.92
N ASP A 101 5.00 9.01 -9.29
CA ASP A 101 6.27 9.22 -8.58
C ASP A 101 6.44 10.64 -7.99
N GLU A 102 5.47 11.54 -8.15
CA GLU A 102 5.55 12.89 -7.56
C GLU A 102 5.21 12.86 -6.06
N THR A 103 6.21 12.58 -5.24
CA THR A 103 6.03 12.30 -3.80
C THR A 103 6.72 13.32 -2.91
N SER A 104 6.37 13.29 -1.63
CA SER A 104 7.15 13.92 -0.56
C SER A 104 7.37 12.92 0.56
N GLU A 105 8.55 12.97 1.19
CA GLU A 105 8.85 12.12 2.33
C GLU A 105 7.83 12.35 3.45
N GLY A 106 7.35 11.26 4.05
CA GLY A 106 6.31 11.30 5.06
C GLY A 106 6.04 9.96 5.71
N GLU A 107 5.29 9.99 6.81
CA GLU A 107 4.81 8.79 7.52
C GLU A 107 3.29 8.76 7.38
N LEU A 108 2.79 8.19 6.29
CA LEU A 108 1.34 8.00 6.09
C LEU A 108 0.91 6.62 6.59
N ILE A 109 -0.03 6.61 7.52
CA ILE A 109 -0.56 5.37 8.11
C ILE A 109 -2.01 5.18 7.68
N PRO A 110 -2.37 4.13 6.92
CA PRO A 110 -3.77 3.91 6.53
C PRO A 110 -4.62 3.61 7.76
N THR A 111 -5.67 4.40 7.97
CA THR A 111 -6.54 4.31 9.16
C THR A 111 -7.95 3.86 8.81
N THR A 112 -8.43 4.26 7.64
CA THR A 112 -9.82 4.01 7.23
C THR A 112 -9.86 3.75 5.73
N MET A 113 -10.76 2.85 5.32
CA MET A 113 -11.13 2.66 3.93
C MET A 113 -12.65 2.57 3.80
N ARG A 114 -13.19 3.10 2.71
CA ARG A 114 -14.63 3.06 2.40
C ARG A 114 -14.88 3.03 0.91
N ALA A 115 -16.05 2.52 0.52
CA ALA A 115 -16.56 2.61 -0.84
C ALA A 115 -17.95 3.29 -0.84
N GLY A 116 -18.28 3.99 -1.93
CA GLY A 116 -19.59 4.63 -2.10
C GLY A 116 -19.95 4.84 -3.56
N SER A 117 -21.24 4.73 -3.87
CA SER A 117 -21.76 5.00 -5.22
C SER A 117 -22.18 6.46 -5.36
N HIS A 118 -21.82 7.04 -6.50
CA HIS A 118 -22.18 8.37 -6.93
C HIS A 118 -22.90 8.31 -8.28
N GLN A 119 -23.42 9.44 -8.77
CA GLN A 119 -24.02 9.46 -10.10
C GLN A 119 -22.94 9.29 -11.17
N GLY A 120 -22.92 8.13 -11.83
CA GLY A 120 -22.02 7.84 -12.96
C GLY A 120 -20.67 7.24 -12.58
N TYR A 121 -20.33 7.16 -11.30
CA TYR A 121 -19.08 6.58 -10.83
C TYR A 121 -19.21 6.00 -9.41
N ASP A 122 -18.32 5.08 -9.07
CA ASP A 122 -18.14 4.58 -7.71
C ASP A 122 -16.77 5.03 -7.19
N ARG A 123 -16.68 5.29 -5.89
CA ARG A 123 -15.48 5.84 -5.25
C ARG A 123 -15.01 4.94 -4.13
N VAL A 124 -13.70 4.67 -4.11
CA VAL A 124 -12.99 4.16 -2.93
C VAL A 124 -12.16 5.30 -2.34
N VAL A 125 -12.18 5.41 -1.01
CA VAL A 125 -11.32 6.36 -0.29
C VAL A 125 -10.51 5.63 0.76
N ILE A 126 -9.21 5.86 0.77
CA ILE A 126 -8.27 5.41 1.80
C ILE A 126 -7.78 6.66 2.53
N GLU A 127 -8.07 6.77 3.83
CA GLU A 127 -7.63 7.89 4.66
C GLU A 127 -6.42 7.52 5.50
N PHE A 128 -5.53 8.48 5.67
CA PHE A 128 -4.29 8.32 6.41
C PHE A 128 -4.25 9.20 7.65
N ALA A 129 -3.52 8.74 8.67
CA ALA A 129 -2.91 9.62 9.65
C ALA A 129 -1.49 9.97 9.19
N GLY A 130 -0.99 11.12 9.65
CA GLY A 130 0.36 11.60 9.33
C GLY A 130 0.38 12.67 8.25
N ALA A 131 1.51 12.80 7.57
CA ALA A 131 1.75 13.83 6.55
C ALA A 131 2.68 13.27 5.46
N GLY A 132 2.70 13.94 4.31
CA GLY A 132 3.45 13.53 3.11
C GLY A 132 2.50 13.22 1.94
N ILE A 133 3.07 12.88 0.80
CA ILE A 133 2.34 12.46 -0.40
C ILE A 133 2.88 11.08 -0.76
N PRO A 134 2.02 10.03 -0.80
CA PRO A 134 2.49 8.68 -1.05
C PRO A 134 2.89 8.53 -2.52
N ARG A 135 3.83 7.61 -2.81
CA ARG A 135 3.96 7.03 -4.15
C ARG A 135 2.82 6.04 -4.33
N TRP A 136 2.36 5.84 -5.57
CA TRP A 136 1.46 4.72 -5.82
C TRP A 136 1.67 4.09 -7.17
N TRP A 137 1.41 2.79 -7.19
CA TRP A 137 1.21 2.05 -8.41
C TRP A 137 -0.15 1.34 -8.36
N ALA A 138 -0.74 1.11 -9.52
CA ALA A 138 -1.97 0.34 -9.63
C ALA A 138 -2.02 -0.43 -10.94
N HIS A 139 -2.50 -1.67 -10.89
CA HIS A 139 -2.68 -2.50 -12.08
C HIS A 139 -3.84 -3.47 -11.89
N TYR A 140 -4.44 -3.89 -13.01
CA TYR A 140 -5.50 -4.89 -13.00
C TYR A 140 -4.93 -6.32 -12.98
N THR A 141 -5.57 -7.21 -12.24
CA THR A 141 -5.16 -8.61 -12.14
C THR A 141 -6.36 -9.54 -11.88
N GLU A 142 -6.24 -10.79 -12.32
CA GLU A 142 -7.19 -11.87 -12.01
C GLU A 142 -6.74 -12.68 -10.78
N SER A 143 -5.51 -12.49 -10.30
CA SER A 143 -4.96 -13.19 -9.15
C SER A 143 -4.02 -12.31 -8.33
N THR A 144 -4.32 -12.14 -7.05
CA THR A 144 -3.57 -11.34 -6.09
C THR A 144 -2.86 -12.24 -5.08
N SER A 145 -1.64 -11.89 -4.69
CA SER A 145 -0.88 -12.60 -3.65
C SER A 145 -0.37 -11.63 -2.59
N ALA A 146 -0.35 -12.07 -1.33
CA ALA A 146 0.08 -11.25 -0.23
C ALA A 146 1.60 -11.01 -0.31
N PRO A 147 2.08 -9.76 -0.14
CA PRO A 147 3.51 -9.46 -0.21
C PRO A 147 4.27 -10.24 0.86
N GLY A 148 5.49 -10.64 0.54
CA GLY A 148 6.37 -11.46 1.38
C GLY A 148 5.99 -12.95 1.47
N SER A 149 4.72 -13.28 1.74
CA SER A 149 4.29 -14.69 1.91
C SER A 149 3.94 -15.41 0.61
N GLY A 150 3.44 -14.68 -0.38
CA GLY A 150 2.95 -15.24 -1.64
C GLY A 150 1.62 -15.99 -1.53
N PHE A 151 0.93 -15.96 -0.38
CA PHE A 151 -0.38 -16.60 -0.25
C PHE A 151 -1.46 -15.85 -1.04
N PRO A 152 -2.44 -16.54 -1.63
CA PRO A 152 -3.54 -15.87 -2.34
C PRO A 152 -4.30 -14.90 -1.44
N VAL A 153 -4.62 -13.73 -1.97
CA VAL A 153 -5.51 -12.75 -1.32
C VAL A 153 -6.90 -12.89 -1.95
N PRO A 154 -7.95 -13.27 -1.20
CA PRO A 154 -9.29 -13.37 -1.75
C PRO A 154 -9.90 -11.97 -1.97
N TYR A 155 -10.70 -11.81 -3.02
CA TYR A 155 -11.50 -10.60 -3.24
C TYR A 155 -12.85 -10.97 -3.87
N SER A 156 -13.83 -10.08 -3.75
CA SER A 156 -15.14 -10.26 -4.40
C SER A 156 -15.13 -9.64 -5.80
N GLY A 157 -15.79 -10.27 -6.77
CA GLY A 157 -15.85 -9.77 -8.15
C GLY A 157 -15.14 -10.69 -9.14
N ASN A 158 -15.01 -10.21 -10.37
CA ASN A 158 -14.42 -10.97 -11.48
C ASN A 158 -12.98 -10.56 -11.79
N ILE A 159 -12.57 -9.37 -11.35
CA ILE A 159 -11.22 -8.82 -11.52
C ILE A 159 -10.87 -7.96 -10.31
N ALA A 160 -9.58 -7.80 -10.01
CA ALA A 160 -9.11 -6.88 -8.99
C ALA A 160 -8.29 -5.74 -9.60
N LEU A 161 -8.38 -4.57 -8.98
CA LEU A 161 -7.33 -3.55 -9.05
C LEU A 161 -6.43 -3.72 -7.82
N GLU A 162 -5.17 -4.05 -8.05
CA GLU A 162 -4.14 -4.13 -7.02
C GLU A 162 -3.46 -2.77 -6.90
N ILE A 163 -3.29 -2.27 -5.67
CA ILE A 163 -2.72 -0.95 -5.40
C ILE A 163 -1.64 -1.07 -4.32
N GLY A 164 -0.45 -0.58 -4.64
CA GLY A 164 0.62 -0.35 -3.68
C GLY A 164 0.76 1.13 -3.37
N LEU A 165 0.83 1.48 -2.09
CA LEU A 165 1.06 2.84 -1.60
C LEU A 165 2.38 2.88 -0.85
N GLU A 166 3.40 3.54 -1.39
CA GLU A 166 4.71 3.65 -0.75
C GLU A 166 4.79 4.89 0.15
N HIS A 167 5.87 5.00 0.91
CA HIS A 167 6.00 5.96 2.02
C HIS A 167 4.91 5.76 3.09
N THR A 168 4.51 4.51 3.30
CA THR A 168 3.57 4.10 4.34
C THR A 168 4.24 3.09 5.28
N PRO A 169 5.18 3.54 6.12
CA PRO A 169 5.95 2.66 6.99
C PRO A 169 5.09 2.05 8.09
N TRP A 170 5.61 0.99 8.72
CA TRP A 170 4.97 0.44 9.91
C TRP A 170 4.98 1.47 11.05
N PRO A 171 3.86 1.70 11.76
CA PRO A 171 3.80 2.79 12.72
C PRO A 171 4.71 2.62 13.94
N VAL A 172 5.48 3.66 14.26
CA VAL A 172 6.44 3.64 15.37
C VAL A 172 5.79 3.77 16.76
N SER A 173 4.67 4.49 16.85
CA SER A 173 3.96 4.72 18.11
C SER A 173 2.81 3.74 18.33
N GLN A 174 2.50 3.43 19.59
CA GLN A 174 1.36 2.55 19.92
C GLN A 174 0.03 3.15 19.45
N LYS A 175 -0.15 4.47 19.62
CA LYS A 175 -1.34 5.19 19.17
C LYS A 175 -1.58 5.00 17.66
N LEU A 176 -0.54 5.11 16.84
CA LEU A 176 -0.67 4.91 15.40
C LEU A 176 -0.88 3.44 15.04
N ARG A 177 -0.25 2.49 15.74
CA ARG A 177 -0.53 1.04 15.56
C ARG A 177 -1.97 0.68 15.90
N ASP A 178 -2.54 1.31 16.92
CA ASP A 178 -3.93 1.10 17.31
C ASP A 178 -4.90 1.66 16.26
N ALA A 179 -4.56 2.81 15.67
CA ALA A 179 -5.35 3.48 14.64
C ALA A 179 -5.22 2.87 13.23
N MET A 180 -4.10 2.21 12.93
CA MET A 180 -3.85 1.59 11.63
C MET A 180 -4.88 0.48 11.34
N LEU A 181 -5.32 0.40 10.08
CA LEU A 181 -6.06 -0.76 9.58
C LEU A 181 -5.32 -2.04 9.94
N LYS A 182 -6.05 -3.05 10.42
CA LYS A 182 -5.47 -4.36 10.70
C LYS A 182 -5.26 -5.12 9.38
N PRO A 183 -4.18 -5.90 9.23
CA PRO A 183 -4.02 -6.76 8.07
C PRO A 183 -5.28 -7.59 7.80
N HIS A 184 -5.66 -7.71 6.53
CA HIS A 184 -6.90 -8.33 6.06
C HIS A 184 -8.19 -7.62 6.51
N ALA A 185 -8.12 -6.35 6.93
CA ALA A 185 -9.32 -5.56 7.11
C ALA A 185 -10.07 -5.46 5.77
N GLN A 186 -11.39 -5.59 5.82
CA GLN A 186 -12.27 -5.52 4.65
C GLN A 186 -13.38 -4.50 4.89
N THR A 187 -13.78 -3.81 3.83
CA THR A 187 -15.02 -3.04 3.79
C THR A 187 -15.88 -3.48 2.60
N PRO A 188 -17.22 -3.52 2.74
CA PRO A 188 -18.11 -3.72 1.60
C PRO A 188 -17.84 -2.71 0.49
N GLY A 189 -17.98 -3.15 -0.76
CA GLY A 189 -17.94 -2.29 -1.94
C GLY A 189 -19.25 -1.53 -2.20
N ALA A 190 -19.27 -0.76 -3.28
CA ALA A 190 -20.44 -0.06 -3.80
C ALA A 190 -20.41 -0.07 -5.35
N GLY A 191 -21.56 -0.33 -5.97
CA GLY A 191 -21.70 -0.37 -7.44
C GLY A 191 -20.78 -1.41 -8.11
N VAL A 192 -19.89 -0.95 -8.99
CA VAL A 192 -18.90 -1.78 -9.68
C VAL A 192 -17.83 -2.31 -8.72
N VAL A 193 -17.59 -1.61 -7.61
CA VAL A 193 -16.70 -2.05 -6.53
C VAL A 193 -17.45 -3.08 -5.68
N ARG A 194 -16.89 -4.27 -5.55
CA ARG A 194 -17.48 -5.39 -4.81
C ARG A 194 -16.88 -5.54 -3.41
N SER A 195 -15.59 -5.26 -3.27
CA SER A 195 -14.89 -5.30 -1.98
C SER A 195 -13.66 -4.40 -2.01
N VAL A 196 -13.25 -3.89 -0.85
CA VAL A 196 -11.95 -3.28 -0.64
C VAL A 196 -11.27 -3.98 0.53
N GLU A 197 -10.06 -4.47 0.31
CA GLU A 197 -9.24 -5.16 1.31
C GLU A 197 -7.93 -4.41 1.52
N PHE A 198 -7.58 -4.18 2.79
CA PHE A 198 -6.22 -3.85 3.18
C PHE A 198 -5.48 -5.15 3.48
N VAL A 199 -4.52 -5.53 2.63
CA VAL A 199 -3.81 -6.80 2.73
C VAL A 199 -2.84 -6.74 3.90
N SER A 200 -1.85 -5.84 3.82
CA SER A 200 -0.85 -5.61 4.87
C SER A 200 -0.03 -4.36 4.54
N ALA A 201 0.79 -3.94 5.51
CA ALA A 201 1.95 -3.09 5.23
C ALA A 201 3.22 -3.94 5.33
N PHE A 202 4.08 -3.86 4.31
CA PHE A 202 5.34 -4.58 4.21
C PHE A 202 6.37 -3.69 3.51
N GLU A 203 7.61 -3.65 4.01
CA GLU A 203 8.71 -2.86 3.39
C GLU A 203 8.36 -1.39 3.08
N ALA A 204 7.66 -0.73 4.01
CA ALA A 204 7.18 0.66 3.87
C ALA A 204 6.16 0.90 2.75
N GLN A 205 5.50 -0.16 2.32
CA GLN A 205 4.39 -0.12 1.38
C GLN A 205 3.14 -0.74 1.99
N SER A 206 2.00 -0.05 1.84
CA SER A 206 0.68 -0.54 2.18
C SER A 206 0.02 -1.10 0.93
N HIS A 207 -0.52 -2.30 1.04
CA HIS A 207 -1.05 -3.05 -0.09
C HIS A 207 -2.56 -3.22 0.02
N PHE A 208 -3.27 -2.88 -1.05
CA PHE A 208 -4.72 -2.95 -1.13
C PHE A 208 -5.17 -3.73 -2.35
N VAL A 209 -6.29 -4.43 -2.20
CA VAL A 209 -6.96 -5.12 -3.30
C VAL A 209 -8.40 -4.63 -3.38
N ILE A 210 -8.77 -4.09 -4.53
CA ILE A 210 -10.13 -3.63 -4.82
C ILE A 210 -10.76 -4.62 -5.80
N GLY A 211 -11.70 -5.41 -5.29
CA GLY A 211 -12.46 -6.36 -6.11
C GLY A 211 -13.54 -5.64 -6.91
N LEU A 212 -13.64 -5.94 -8.20
CA LEU A 212 -14.49 -5.25 -9.17
C LEU A 212 -15.34 -6.24 -9.96
N ASP A 213 -16.54 -5.82 -10.34
CA ASP A 213 -17.43 -6.62 -11.19
C ASP A 213 -16.88 -6.82 -12.61
N LYS A 214 -16.25 -5.77 -13.14
CA LYS A 214 -15.66 -5.74 -14.48
C LYS A 214 -14.54 -4.70 -14.51
N LYS A 215 -13.66 -4.80 -15.51
CA LYS A 215 -12.65 -3.77 -15.79
C LYS A 215 -13.36 -2.49 -16.23
N VAL A 216 -13.08 -1.37 -15.58
CA VAL A 216 -13.61 -0.04 -15.95
C VAL A 216 -12.49 1.01 -15.91
N PRO A 217 -12.60 2.12 -16.66
CA PRO A 217 -11.67 3.22 -16.51
C PRO A 217 -11.71 3.77 -15.07
N TYR A 218 -10.54 4.02 -14.50
CA TYR A 218 -10.37 4.52 -13.14
C TYR A 218 -9.30 5.62 -13.10
N SER A 219 -9.34 6.43 -12.05
CA SER A 219 -8.35 7.45 -11.73
C SER A 219 -7.98 7.37 -10.25
N ILE A 220 -6.77 7.83 -9.92
CA ILE A 220 -6.29 7.93 -8.54
C ILE A 220 -5.90 9.39 -8.30
N THR A 221 -6.43 9.99 -7.23
CA THR A 221 -6.14 11.38 -6.85
C THR A 221 -5.81 11.44 -5.36
N TYR A 222 -4.72 12.14 -5.02
CA TYR A 222 -4.41 12.49 -3.64
C TYR A 222 -5.12 13.80 -3.25
N LEU A 223 -5.71 13.84 -2.05
CA LEU A 223 -6.26 15.05 -1.44
C LEU A 223 -5.66 15.25 -0.05
N ASP A 224 -5.35 16.51 0.28
CA ASP A 224 -4.93 16.90 1.61
C ASP A 224 -6.13 17.35 2.49
N GLY A 225 -5.94 17.39 3.81
CA GLY A 225 -6.89 17.90 4.79
C GLY A 225 -8.21 17.13 4.92
N PRO A 226 -8.26 15.92 5.51
CA PRO A 226 -7.15 15.02 5.87
C PRO A 226 -6.55 14.29 4.66
N PRO A 227 -5.29 13.80 4.77
CA PRO A 227 -4.60 13.10 3.68
C PRO A 227 -5.35 11.83 3.29
N ARG A 228 -5.66 11.70 2.00
CA ARG A 228 -6.41 10.56 1.47
C ARG A 228 -6.11 10.31 0.00
N ILE A 229 -6.15 9.03 -0.36
CA ILE A 229 -6.19 8.57 -1.74
C ILE A 229 -7.64 8.32 -2.10
N VAL A 230 -8.08 8.93 -3.20
CA VAL A 230 -9.39 8.75 -3.80
C VAL A 230 -9.21 8.00 -5.11
N ILE A 231 -9.87 6.84 -5.23
CA ILE A 231 -9.93 6.07 -6.46
C ILE A 231 -11.36 6.14 -7.00
N ASP A 232 -11.53 6.74 -8.17
CA ASP A 232 -12.82 6.79 -8.85
C ASP A 232 -12.87 5.79 -9.99
N PHE A 233 -14.01 5.09 -10.11
CA PHE A 233 -14.29 4.08 -11.13
C PHE A 233 -15.52 4.50 -11.92
N LEU A 234 -15.44 4.57 -13.24
CA LEU A 234 -16.63 4.85 -14.07
C LEU A 234 -17.64 3.69 -13.97
N ALA A 235 -18.89 4.00 -13.64
CA ALA A 235 -19.92 2.97 -13.44
C ALA A 235 -20.59 2.53 -14.77
N ASN A 236 -20.58 3.39 -15.79
CA ASN A 236 -21.34 3.21 -17.04
C ASN A 236 -20.48 3.01 -18.29
N SER A 237 -19.21 2.62 -18.15
CA SER A 237 -18.34 2.26 -19.28
C SER A 237 -18.58 0.86 -19.81
#